data_AF-A0A653P2H3-F1
#
_entry.id   AF-A0A653P2H3-F1
#
_cell.length_a   1.000
_cell.length_b   1.000
_cell.length_c   1.000
_cell.angle_alpha   90.00
_cell.angle_beta   90.00
_cell.angle_gamma   90.00
#
_symmetry.space_group_name_H-M   'P 1'
#
loop_
_entity.id
_entity.type
_entity.pdbx_description
1 polymer ?
#
loop_
_entity_poly.entity_id
_entity_poly.type
_entity_poly.pdbx_seq_one_letter_code
_entity_poly.pdbx_strand_id
1 'polypeptide(L)' 'MIRHHPAYRALLDSLDALGKAQTATTPLIHRASVSFVEAMAYVTGERCSVMIGQTVIAREHERENQRSNQGAIS' A
#
# COMPACT_ATOMS: atom_id res chain seq x y z
N MET A 1 -0.32 28.29 -5.04
CA MET A 1 -1.68 27.86 -4.66
C MET A 1 -1.90 26.38 -4.99
N ILE A 2 -1.28 25.46 -4.23
CA ILE A 2 -1.37 24.02 -4.51
C ILE A 2 -2.79 23.44 -4.34
N ARG A 3 -3.61 24.05 -3.47
CA ARG A 3 -4.95 23.56 -3.08
C ARG A 3 -5.97 23.48 -4.22
N HIS A 4 -5.74 24.22 -5.31
CA HIS A 4 -6.61 24.21 -6.49
C HIS A 4 -6.05 23.35 -7.64
N HIS A 5 -4.83 22.82 -7.49
CA HIS A 5 -4.22 22.00 -8.52
C HIS A 5 -4.94 20.64 -8.60
N PRO A 6 -5.27 20.15 -9.81
CA PRO A 6 -5.96 18.86 -9.98
C PRO A 6 -5.25 17.69 -9.29
N ALA A 7 -3.91 17.62 -9.38
CA ALA A 7 -3.14 16.56 -8.74
C ALA A 7 -3.27 16.57 -7.21
N TYR A 8 -3.39 17.76 -6.60
CA TYR A 8 -3.56 17.87 -5.15
C TYR A 8 -4.95 17.38 -4.72
N ARG A 9 -6.00 17.68 -5.49
CA ARG A 9 -7.34 17.15 -5.24
C ARG A 9 -7.40 15.62 -5.41
N ALA A 10 -6.81 15.11 -6.49
CA ALA A 10 -6.73 13.67 -6.74
C ALA A 10 -6.01 12.92 -5.62
N LEU A 11 -4.98 13.54 -5.03
CA LEU A 11 -4.31 13.01 -3.84
C LEU A 11 -5.25 12.95 -2.64
N LEU A 12 -5.97 14.04 -2.33
CA LEU A 12 -6.93 14.06 -1.22
C LEU A 12 -8.01 12.98 -1.39
N ASP A 13 -8.58 12.84 -2.59
CA ASP A 13 -9.61 11.83 -2.87
C ASP A 13 -9.07 10.41 -2.70
N SER A 14 -7.82 10.17 -3.12
CA SER A 14 -7.19 8.86 -3.02
C SER A 14 -6.82 8.50 -1.57
N LEU A 15 -6.40 9.49 -0.77
CA LEU A 15 -6.13 9.31 0.66
C LEU A 15 -7.43 9.12 1.46
N ASP A 16 -8.49 9.83 1.11
CA ASP A 16 -9.82 9.65 1.72
C ASP A 16 -10.37 8.24 1.43
N ALA A 17 -10.22 7.75 0.20
CA ALA A 17 -10.59 6.38 -0.16
C ALA A 17 -9.78 5.33 0.64
N LEU A 18 -8.48 5.55 0.86
CA LEU A 18 -7.65 4.70 1.71
C LEU A 18 -8.09 4.74 3.17
N GLY A 19 -8.35 5.94 3.71
CA GLY A 19 -8.78 6.11 5.11
C GLY A 19 -10.16 5.53 5.40
N LYS A 20 -11.04 5.46 4.40
CA LYS A 20 -12.36 4.83 4.48
C LYS A 20 -12.33 3.31 4.26
N ALA A 21 -11.26 2.78 3.68
CA ALA A 21 -11.16 1.35 3.43
C ALA A 21 -10.82 0.60 4.73
N GLN A 22 -11.51 -0.51 4.99
CA GLN A 22 -11.18 -1.41 6.12
C GLN A 22 -9.80 -2.06 5.95
N THR A 23 -9.40 -2.32 4.69
CA THR A 23 -8.11 -2.89 4.33
C THR A 23 -7.48 -2.06 3.22
N ALA A 24 -6.22 -1.64 3.42
CA ALA A 24 -5.44 -0.98 2.40
C ALA A 24 -5.03 -1.98 1.31
N THR A 25 -5.85 -2.09 0.26
CA THR A 25 -5.58 -3.00 -0.86
C THR A 25 -4.50 -2.44 -1.78
N THR A 26 -3.78 -3.31 -2.49
CA THR A 26 -2.73 -2.91 -3.46
C THR A 26 -3.21 -1.86 -4.48
N PRO A 27 -4.42 -1.95 -5.07
CA PRO A 27 -4.91 -0.92 -5.98
C PRO A 27 -5.12 0.45 -5.33
N LEU A 28 -5.62 0.48 -4.09
CA LEU A 28 -5.83 1.73 -3.36
C LEU A 28 -4.50 2.40 -2.99
N ILE A 29 -3.54 1.60 -2.52
CA ILE A 29 -2.18 2.05 -2.23
C ILE A 29 -1.54 2.61 -3.50
N HIS A 30 -1.57 1.86 -4.60
CA HIS A 30 -0.99 2.28 -5.87
C HIS A 30 -1.59 3.60 -6.36
N ARG A 31 -2.92 3.74 -6.33
CA ARG A 31 -3.60 4.98 -6.73
C ARG A 31 -3.15 6.19 -5.91
N ALA A 32 -3.11 6.07 -4.58
CA ALA A 32 -2.66 7.16 -3.72
C ALA A 32 -1.20 7.52 -3.96
N SER A 33 -0.35 6.53 -4.23
CA SER A 33 1.06 6.75 -4.54
C SER A 33 1.29 7.47 -5.87
N VAL A 34 0.52 7.14 -6.91
CA VAL A 34 0.56 7.87 -8.18
C VAL A 34 0.16 9.33 -7.98
N SER A 35 -0.99 9.59 -7.35
CA SER A 35 -1.44 10.97 -7.11
C SER A 35 -0.48 11.75 -6.21
N PHE A 36 0.21 11.08 -5.28
CA PHE A 36 1.25 11.69 -4.47
C PHE A 36 2.45 12.14 -5.32
N VAL A 37 2.96 11.27 -6.20
CA VAL A 37 4.08 11.60 -7.09
C VAL A 37 3.72 12.75 -8.02
N GLU A 38 2.52 12.76 -8.59
CA GLU A 38 2.05 13.85 -9.46
C GLU A 38 1.96 15.19 -8.70
N ALA A 39 1.43 15.17 -7.47
CA ALA A 39 1.38 16.37 -6.64
C ALA A 39 2.78 16.88 -6.29
N MET A 40 3.71 15.97 -5.96
CA MET A 40 5.09 16.34 -5.63
C MET A 40 5.83 16.88 -6.84
N ALA A 41 5.73 16.24 -8.00
CA ALA A 41 6.35 16.72 -9.24
C ALA A 41 5.87 18.13 -9.61
N TYR A 42 4.58 18.42 -9.39
CA TYR A 42 4.04 19.77 -9.59
C TYR A 42 4.63 20.80 -8.62
N VAL A 43 4.79 20.44 -7.34
CA VAL A 43 5.32 21.35 -6.31
C VAL A 43 6.79 21.62 -6.50
N THR A 44 7.57 20.59 -6.81
CA THR A 44 9.02 20.67 -6.89
C THR A 44 9.50 21.13 -8.27
N GLY A 45 8.69 20.92 -9.32
CA GLY A 45 9.13 21.09 -10.71
C GLY A 45 10.04 19.96 -11.20
N GLU A 46 10.25 18.93 -10.38
CA GLU A 46 11.21 17.85 -10.60
C GLU A 46 10.51 16.54 -10.96
N ARG A 47 11.25 15.61 -11.56
CA ARG A 47 10.77 14.23 -11.74
C ARG A 47 10.79 13.51 -10.39
N CYS A 48 9.63 13.04 -9.94
CA CYS A 48 9.49 12.32 -8.68
C CYS A 48 9.19 10.83 -8.89
N SER A 49 9.64 10.01 -7.96
CA SER A 49 9.24 8.60 -7.81
C SER A 49 8.97 8.32 -6.33
N VAL A 50 8.12 7.33 -6.04
CA VAL A 50 7.81 6.91 -4.67
C VAL A 50 8.10 5.43 -4.52
N MET A 51 8.84 5.08 -3.47
CA MET A 51 9.07 3.70 -3.06
C MET A 51 8.16 3.39 -1.86
N ILE A 52 7.47 2.26 -1.91
CA ILE A 52 6.60 1.80 -0.83
C ILE A 52 7.19 0.51 -0.27
N GLY A 53 7.64 0.56 0.99
CA GLY A 53 8.28 -0.57 1.67
C GLY A 53 9.75 -0.79 1.29
N GLN A 54 10.36 -1.79 1.95
CA GLN A 54 11.75 -2.25 1.76
C GLN A 54 11.83 -3.81 1.76
N THR A 55 10.70 -4.51 1.78
CA THR A 55 10.62 -5.84 2.39
C THR A 55 10.79 -6.99 1.40
N VAL A 56 11.83 -7.81 1.59
CA VAL A 56 11.88 -9.20 1.08
C VAL A 56 10.94 -10.03 1.94
N ILE A 57 9.85 -10.55 1.36
CA ILE A 57 8.96 -11.49 2.04
C ILE A 57 9.67 -12.86 2.03
N ALA A 58 10.44 -13.16 3.07
CA ALA A 58 10.81 -14.56 3.34
C ALA A 58 9.55 -15.28 3.82
N ARG A 59 8.96 -16.16 2.99
CA ARG A 59 7.97 -17.12 3.46
C ARG A 59 8.68 -18.10 4.41
N GLU A 60 8.64 -17.87 5.70
CA GLU A 60 8.67 -18.99 6.62
C GLU A 60 7.29 -19.65 6.54
N HIS A 61 7.24 -20.76 5.81
CA HIS A 61 6.09 -21.65 5.76
C HIS A 61 5.82 -22.13 7.19
N GLU A 62 4.61 -21.84 7.65
CA GLU A 62 4.00 -22.18 8.94
C GLU A 62 4.61 -23.43 9.60
N ARG A 63 5.28 -23.23 10.75
CA ARG A 63 5.41 -24.29 11.74
C ARG A 63 4.14 -24.31 12.58
N GLU A 64 3.14 -25.09 12.20
CA GLU A 64 2.11 -25.51 13.15
C GLU A 64 1.57 -26.92 12.87
N ASN A 65 1.86 -27.80 13.83
CA ASN A 65 1.05 -28.95 14.27
C ASN A 65 0.63 -30.06 13.28
N GLN A 66 1.56 -30.96 12.95
CA GLN A 66 1.25 -32.36 12.61
C GLN A 66 1.91 -33.37 13.57
N ARG A 67 1.89 -33.11 14.89
CA ARG A 67 2.36 -34.08 15.91
C ARG A 67 1.26 -34.73 16.76
N SER A 68 -0.03 -34.45 16.51
CA SER A 68 -1.09 -34.88 17.43
C SER A 68 -2.07 -35.93 16.89
N ASN A 69 -1.86 -36.52 15.70
CA ASN A 69 -2.84 -37.48 15.15
C ASN A 69 -2.28 -38.81 14.64
N GLN A 70 -1.07 -39.22 15.06
CA GLN A 70 -0.52 -40.57 14.80
C GLN A 70 -0.45 -41.46 16.06
N GLY A 71 -1.21 -41.13 17.11
CA GLY A 71 -1.33 -41.94 18.33
C GLY A 71 -2.72 -42.54 18.56
N ALA A 72 -3.56 -42.63 17.52
CA ALA A 72 -4.96 -43.02 17.70
C ALA A 72 -5.51 -43.92 16.59
N ILE A 73 -4.70 -44.78 15.96
CA ILE A 73 -5.20 -45.98 15.27
C ILE A 73 -4.14 -47.08 15.39
N SER A 74 -4.46 -48.05 16.27
CA SER A 74 -4.03 -49.46 16.32
C SER A 74 -2.53 -49.82 16.33
#